data_AF-A0A0G0TBR0-F1
#
_entry.id   AF-A0A0G0TBR0-F1
#
_cell.length_a   1.000
_cell.length_b   1.000
_cell.length_c   1.000
_cell.angle_alpha   90.00
_cell.angle_beta   90.00
_cell.angle_gamma   90.00
#
_symmetry.space_group_name_H-M   'P 1'
#
loop_
_entity.id
_entity.type
_entity.pdbx_description
1 polymer ?
#
loop_
_entity_poly.entity_id
_entity_poly.type
_entity_poly.pdbx_seq_one_letter_code
_entity_poly.pdbx_strand_id
1 'polypeptide(L)'
;MAKTNLRKKSKNLAIWIFLAALLIFLTLAALIFGVYRSDWDNRLLKTAENAIPFPALYIKGAGFINIDEIKEDNQAIRKFYESQDFDKVGMRVDFSTEQGEKRLKVTEKGIINKLVENKIVIALAEKRDISITDAIVDQQVNSSIDEFGNRQNLMSDLARLYGWSLDDFKKKVVKPELYAGKLSEIYKNEIDIAEQEAKANSLRERVASKKEDFAKVATETSEGESAKNGGDLGWSTESQLVPEISEKAFSMQVGEISPVIRSSLGFHIIKLEEKKIEEGENLVRIRQIFVKTVTFGDWLLDQMKKYDVAVFLKDYQWNAEKARIEFKNKDMIDFESNLDVNSQGDPSVFF
;
A
#
# COMPACT_ATOMS: atom_id res chain seq x y z
N MET A 1 25.87 47.44 49.82
CA MET A 1 26.31 47.46 48.40
C MET A 1 26.50 46.07 47.75
N ALA A 2 26.61 44.96 48.50
CA ALA A 2 26.84 43.63 47.90
C ALA A 2 25.60 42.98 47.22
N LYS A 3 24.39 43.17 47.76
CA LYS A 3 23.14 42.60 47.17
C LYS A 3 22.79 43.17 45.79
N THR A 4 23.14 44.42 45.51
CA THR A 4 22.89 45.09 44.23
C THR A 4 23.80 44.56 43.11
N ASN A 5 25.04 44.18 43.44
CA ASN A 5 26.01 43.65 42.48
C ASN A 5 25.69 42.20 42.05
N LEU A 6 25.23 41.37 42.98
CA LEU A 6 24.79 40.00 42.69
C LEU A 6 23.54 39.97 41.78
N ARG A 7 22.58 40.88 42.02
CA ARG A 7 21.35 41.00 41.22
C ARG A 7 21.59 41.56 39.81
N LYS A 8 22.67 42.33 39.60
CA LYS A 8 23.10 42.82 38.29
C LYS A 8 23.83 41.72 37.49
N LYS A 9 24.66 40.92 38.17
CA LYS A 9 25.38 39.78 37.57
C LYS A 9 24.43 38.65 37.13
N SER A 10 23.38 38.36 37.91
CA SER A 10 22.36 37.36 37.53
C SER A 10 21.47 37.80 36.36
N LYS A 11 21.13 39.10 36.28
CA LYS A 11 20.41 39.66 35.12
C LYS A 11 21.24 39.58 33.83
N ASN A 12 22.53 39.85 33.90
CA ASN A 12 23.42 39.70 32.75
C ASN A 12 23.54 38.23 32.30
N LEU A 13 23.63 37.29 33.23
CA LEU A 13 23.64 35.85 32.91
C LEU A 13 22.33 35.41 32.24
N ALA A 14 21.17 35.86 32.74
CA ALA A 14 19.87 35.57 32.14
C ALA A 14 19.75 36.13 30.71
N ILE A 15 20.30 37.31 30.45
CA ILE A 15 20.35 37.89 29.09
C ILE A 15 21.23 37.05 28.17
N TRP A 16 22.40 36.58 28.63
CA TRP A 16 23.26 35.70 27.81
C TRP A 16 22.62 34.34 27.53
N ILE A 17 21.92 33.75 28.51
CA ILE A 17 21.16 32.50 28.31
C ILE A 17 20.05 32.72 27.28
N PHE A 18 19.30 33.82 27.39
CA PHE A 18 18.25 34.17 26.44
C PHE A 18 18.81 34.39 25.03
N LEU A 19 19.92 35.12 24.90
CA LEU A 19 20.56 35.35 23.59
C LEU A 19 21.12 34.06 22.98
N ALA A 20 21.68 33.16 23.80
CA ALA A 20 22.13 31.85 23.34
C ALA A 20 20.95 30.97 22.89
N ALA A 21 19.86 30.94 23.66
CA ALA A 21 18.64 30.22 23.29
C ALA A 21 17.99 30.80 22.02
N LEU A 22 17.97 32.12 21.88
CA LEU A 22 17.49 32.80 20.68
C LEU A 22 18.37 32.50 19.47
N LEU A 23 19.70 32.49 19.62
CA LEU A 23 20.61 32.12 18.54
C LEU A 23 20.40 30.67 18.12
N ILE A 24 20.30 29.74 19.07
CA ILE A 24 19.99 28.33 18.78
C ILE A 24 18.65 28.23 18.05
N PHE A 25 17.61 28.91 18.52
CA PHE A 25 16.30 28.96 17.87
C PHE A 25 16.38 29.51 16.45
N LEU A 26 17.09 30.62 16.22
CA LEU A 26 17.26 31.22 14.89
C LEU A 26 18.07 30.32 13.97
N THR A 27 19.11 29.64 14.47
CA THR A 27 19.87 28.66 13.69
C THR A 27 19.03 27.44 13.35
N LEU A 28 18.23 26.93 14.29
CA LEU A 28 17.30 25.82 14.06
C LEU A 28 16.21 26.23 13.07
N ALA A 29 15.67 27.45 13.18
CA ALA A 29 14.68 28.00 12.26
C ALA A 29 15.27 28.20 10.86
N ALA A 30 16.52 28.66 10.74
CA ALA A 30 17.22 28.78 9.46
C ALA A 30 17.53 27.41 8.84
N LEU A 31 17.89 26.41 9.65
CA LEU A 31 18.09 25.03 9.21
C LEU A 31 16.78 24.39 8.74
N ILE A 32 15.71 24.52 9.54
CA ILE A 32 14.35 24.11 9.17
C ILE A 32 13.95 24.78 7.84
N PHE A 33 14.10 26.11 7.76
CA PHE A 33 13.78 26.85 6.54
C PHE A 33 14.60 26.37 5.33
N GLY A 34 15.89 26.08 5.51
CA GLY A 34 16.75 25.55 4.44
C GLY A 34 16.37 24.13 4.01
N VAL A 35 16.06 23.23 4.94
CA VAL A 35 15.69 21.83 4.63
C VAL A 35 14.38 21.74 3.85
N TYR A 36 13.37 22.54 4.22
CA TYR A 36 12.08 22.54 3.52
C TYR A 36 12.07 23.43 2.27
N ARG A 37 13.11 24.26 2.05
CA ARG A 37 13.30 25.07 0.86
C ARG A 37 14.43 24.51 0.00
N SER A 38 14.02 23.71 -0.98
CA SER A 38 14.82 22.94 -1.96
C SER A 38 16.01 23.61 -2.67
N ASP A 39 16.24 24.91 -2.51
CA ASP A 39 17.27 25.67 -3.22
C ASP A 39 18.58 25.82 -2.44
N TRP A 40 18.63 25.34 -1.19
CA TRP A 40 19.80 25.50 -0.31
C TRP A 40 20.65 24.21 -0.29
N ASP A 41 21.62 24.10 -1.19
CA ASP A 41 22.66 23.04 -1.12
C ASP A 41 23.94 23.58 -0.46
N ASN A 42 24.05 23.43 0.87
CA ASN A 42 25.23 23.85 1.63
C ASN A 42 25.76 22.72 2.54
N ARG A 43 27.08 22.70 2.76
CA ARG A 43 27.77 21.71 3.61
C ARG A 43 27.21 21.63 5.04
N LEU A 44 26.78 22.76 5.60
CA LEU A 44 26.18 22.82 6.94
C LEU A 44 24.80 22.15 6.99
N LEU A 45 23.99 22.25 5.93
CA LEU A 45 22.71 21.56 5.84
C LEU A 45 22.92 20.06 5.74
N LYS A 46 23.83 19.58 4.88
CA LYS A 46 24.16 18.15 4.79
C LYS A 46 24.63 17.56 6.12
N THR A 47 25.46 18.29 6.87
CA THR A 47 25.87 17.85 8.22
C THR A 47 24.71 17.86 9.21
N ALA A 48 23.82 18.85 9.15
CA ALA A 48 22.67 18.94 10.02
C ALA A 48 21.62 17.86 9.71
N GLU A 49 21.37 17.56 8.43
CA GLU A 49 20.48 16.49 7.98
C GLU A 49 20.92 15.10 8.46
N ASN A 50 22.23 14.87 8.58
CA ASN A 50 22.76 13.60 9.11
C ASN A 50 22.69 13.50 10.65
N ALA A 51 22.52 14.63 11.34
CA ALA A 51 22.54 14.69 12.81
C ALA A 51 21.14 14.87 13.42
N ILE A 52 20.19 15.41 12.65
CA ILE A 52 18.84 15.74 13.11
C ILE A 52 17.83 15.11 12.14
N PRO A 53 16.96 14.19 12.62
CA PRO A 53 15.90 13.62 11.81
C PRO A 53 14.81 14.66 11.57
N PHE A 54 14.84 15.31 10.40
CA PHE A 54 13.83 16.30 10.05
C PHE A 54 12.54 15.59 9.60
N PRO A 55 11.37 15.96 10.16
CA PRO A 55 10.12 15.28 9.85
C PRO A 55 9.63 15.62 8.44
N ALA A 56 9.45 14.63 7.59
CA ALA A 56 8.79 14.79 6.30
C ALA A 56 7.26 14.81 6.47
N LEU A 57 6.75 13.91 7.33
CA LEU A 57 5.35 13.77 7.66
C LEU A 57 5.16 13.48 9.15
N TYR A 58 3.99 13.85 9.68
CA TYR A 58 3.52 13.42 10.99
C TYR A 58 2.13 12.80 10.87
N ILE A 59 1.99 11.57 11.34
CA ILE A 59 0.74 10.82 11.34
C ILE A 59 0.24 10.76 12.78
N LYS A 60 -0.89 11.41 13.07
CA LYS A 60 -1.43 11.50 14.42
C LYS A 60 -1.76 10.10 14.96
N GLY A 61 -1.03 9.69 16.00
CA GLY A 61 -1.18 8.36 16.60
C GLY A 61 -0.39 7.24 15.92
N ALA A 62 0.44 7.54 14.91
CA ALA A 62 1.40 6.59 14.32
C ALA A 62 2.85 7.13 14.24
N GLY A 63 3.06 8.42 14.52
CA GLY A 63 4.39 9.03 14.68
C GLY A 63 4.91 9.75 13.44
N PHE A 64 6.23 9.98 13.39
CA PHE A 64 6.90 10.69 12.32
C PHE A 64 7.44 9.75 11.24
N ILE A 65 7.48 10.25 10.01
CA ILE A 65 8.31 9.76 8.91
C ILE A 65 9.30 10.88 8.61
N ASN A 66 10.59 10.57 8.61
CA ASN A 66 11.65 11.56 8.45
C ASN A 66 12.17 11.64 7.00
N ILE A 67 12.83 12.75 6.67
CA ILE A 67 13.34 13.00 5.31
C ILE A 67 14.46 12.03 4.93
N ASP A 68 15.32 11.66 5.88
CA ASP A 68 16.38 10.67 5.72
C ASP A 68 15.82 9.29 5.37
N GLU A 69 14.74 8.85 6.02
CA GLU A 69 14.05 7.58 5.70
C GLU A 69 13.64 7.55 4.20
N ILE A 70 13.03 8.63 3.70
CA ILE A 70 12.62 8.74 2.29
C ILE A 70 13.84 8.80 1.35
N LYS A 71 14.89 9.55 1.72
CA LYS A 71 16.11 9.67 0.93
C LYS A 71 16.82 8.33 0.79
N GLU A 72 16.92 7.53 1.85
CA GLU A 72 17.50 6.20 1.82
C GLU A 72 16.73 5.25 0.89
N ASP A 73 15.41 5.26 0.97
CA ASP A 73 14.56 4.40 0.15
C ASP A 73 14.63 4.80 -1.34
N ASN A 74 14.63 6.10 -1.62
CA ASN A 74 14.87 6.62 -2.97
C ASN A 74 16.24 6.21 -3.53
N GLN A 75 17.29 6.22 -2.70
CA GLN A 75 18.62 5.77 -3.10
C GLN A 75 18.64 4.29 -3.43
N ALA A 76 17.94 3.47 -2.64
CA ALA A 76 17.82 2.04 -2.89
C ALA A 76 17.13 1.75 -4.23
N ILE A 77 16.07 2.50 -4.55
CA ILE A 77 15.37 2.41 -5.82
C ILE A 77 16.27 2.84 -6.98
N ARG A 78 16.90 4.01 -6.87
CA ARG A 78 17.84 4.49 -7.90
C ARG A 78 18.91 3.44 -8.18
N LYS A 79 19.51 2.87 -7.13
CA LYS A 79 20.51 1.81 -7.24
C LYS A 79 19.95 0.55 -7.88
N PHE A 80 18.72 0.15 -7.55
CA PHE A 80 18.06 -0.97 -8.21
C PHE A 80 17.99 -0.73 -9.71
N TYR A 81 17.47 0.43 -10.13
CA TYR A 81 17.35 0.75 -11.55
C TYR A 81 18.69 0.85 -12.28
N GLU A 82 19.70 1.44 -11.66
CA GLU A 82 21.05 1.56 -12.21
C GLU A 82 21.80 0.23 -12.24
N SER A 83 21.43 -0.73 -11.38
CA SER A 83 22.05 -2.07 -11.30
C SER A 83 21.49 -3.09 -12.31
N GLN A 84 20.32 -2.81 -12.89
CA GLN A 84 19.61 -3.70 -13.80
C GLN A 84 19.83 -3.30 -15.26
N ASP A 85 20.03 -4.29 -16.13
CA ASP A 85 20.05 -4.09 -17.57
C ASP A 85 18.63 -4.15 -18.13
N PHE A 86 17.99 -2.98 -18.22
CA PHE A 86 16.66 -2.84 -18.82
C PHE A 86 16.70 -2.58 -20.33
N ASP A 87 17.87 -2.66 -20.99
CA ASP A 87 18.01 -2.34 -22.42
C ASP A 87 17.15 -3.28 -23.29
N LYS A 88 16.96 -4.53 -22.86
CA LYS A 88 16.18 -5.56 -23.57
C LYS A 88 14.66 -5.36 -23.54
N VAL A 89 14.17 -4.51 -22.64
CA VAL A 89 12.74 -4.27 -22.41
C VAL A 89 12.35 -2.81 -22.65
N GLY A 90 13.30 -1.96 -23.06
CA GLY A 90 13.03 -0.55 -23.37
C GLY A 90 12.69 0.31 -22.15
N MET A 91 13.01 -0.15 -20.94
CA MET A 91 12.58 0.46 -19.67
C MET A 91 13.70 1.19 -18.92
N ARG A 92 14.77 1.58 -19.62
CA ARG A 92 15.87 2.29 -18.97
C ARG A 92 15.42 3.69 -18.54
N VAL A 93 15.40 3.93 -17.23
CA VAL A 93 15.09 5.24 -16.67
C VAL A 93 16.40 6.01 -16.50
N ASP A 94 16.62 7.02 -17.33
CA ASP A 94 17.72 7.97 -17.15
C ASP A 94 17.30 9.09 -16.20
N PHE A 95 17.62 8.92 -14.92
CA PHE A 95 17.35 9.91 -13.88
C PHE A 95 18.14 11.21 -14.03
N SER A 96 19.05 11.36 -14.99
CA SER A 96 19.68 12.67 -15.26
C SER A 96 18.82 13.59 -16.12
N THR A 97 17.79 13.05 -16.76
CA THR A 97 16.85 13.80 -17.61
C THR A 97 15.70 14.39 -16.80
N GLU A 98 15.06 15.45 -17.31
CA GLU A 98 13.87 16.03 -16.69
C GLU A 98 12.75 14.98 -16.52
N GLN A 99 12.55 14.10 -17.50
CA GLN A 99 11.56 13.03 -17.41
C GLN A 99 11.93 11.99 -16.36
N GLY A 100 13.20 11.61 -16.26
CA GLY A 100 13.69 10.69 -15.23
C GLY A 100 13.53 11.24 -13.83
N GLU A 101 13.84 12.52 -13.61
CA GLU A 101 13.62 13.19 -12.32
C GLU A 101 12.12 13.25 -11.95
N LYS A 102 11.23 13.51 -12.93
CA LYS A 102 9.78 13.43 -12.71
C LYS A 102 9.32 12.01 -12.36
N ARG A 103 9.85 10.98 -13.02
CA ARG A 103 9.58 9.56 -12.67
C ARG A 103 10.05 9.25 -11.25
N LEU A 104 11.26 9.67 -10.88
CA LEU A 104 11.78 9.51 -9.53
C LEU A 104 10.87 10.16 -8.49
N LYS A 105 10.30 11.34 -8.78
CA LYS A 105 9.33 12.01 -7.90
C LYS A 105 8.01 11.26 -7.75
N VAL A 106 7.54 10.58 -8.80
CA VAL A 106 6.38 9.69 -8.76
C VAL A 106 6.68 8.49 -7.86
N THR A 107 7.85 7.87 -8.03
CA THR A 107 8.28 6.75 -7.18
C THR A 107 8.49 7.17 -5.72
N GLU A 108 9.10 8.32 -5.46
CA GLU A 108 9.22 8.92 -4.12
C GLU A 108 7.85 9.05 -3.46
N LYS A 109 6.82 9.48 -4.21
CA LYS A 109 5.45 9.56 -3.72
C LYS A 109 4.90 8.18 -3.33
N GLY A 110 5.17 7.14 -4.14
CA GLY A 110 4.84 5.75 -3.85
C GLY A 110 5.47 5.26 -2.55
N ILE A 111 6.77 5.51 -2.36
CA ILE A 111 7.49 5.22 -1.10
C ILE A 111 6.81 5.91 0.07
N ILE A 112 6.52 7.20 -0.03
CA ILE A 112 5.89 7.94 1.07
C ILE A 112 4.53 7.30 1.42
N ASN A 113 3.73 6.94 0.42
CA ASN A 113 2.47 6.23 0.64
C ASN A 113 2.69 4.90 1.38
N LYS A 114 3.69 4.11 0.96
CA LYS A 114 4.01 2.84 1.61
C LYS A 114 4.49 3.02 3.06
N LEU A 115 5.31 4.04 3.33
CA LEU A 115 5.76 4.37 4.67
C LEU A 115 4.59 4.80 5.56
N VAL A 116 3.65 5.60 5.04
CA VAL A 116 2.42 5.98 5.74
C VAL A 116 1.58 4.76 6.08
N GLU A 117 1.34 3.88 5.10
CA GLU A 117 0.64 2.61 5.30
C GLU A 117 1.30 1.78 6.39
N ASN A 118 2.62 1.54 6.28
CA ASN A 118 3.38 0.75 7.25
C ASN A 118 3.27 1.30 8.68
N LYS A 119 3.40 2.64 8.86
CA LYS A 119 3.25 3.28 10.18
C LYS A 119 1.83 3.08 10.73
N ILE A 120 0.81 3.25 9.89
CA ILE A 120 -0.59 3.07 10.31
C ILE A 120 -0.88 1.61 10.65
N VAL A 121 -0.40 0.66 9.84
CA VAL A 121 -0.50 -0.78 10.10
C VAL A 121 0.11 -1.11 11.46
N ILE A 122 1.33 -0.66 11.74
CA ILE A 122 1.99 -0.89 13.03
C ILE A 122 1.17 -0.27 14.17
N ALA A 123 0.73 0.99 14.04
CA ALA A 123 -0.07 1.65 15.06
C ALA A 123 -1.42 0.97 15.32
N LEU A 124 -2.07 0.42 14.28
CA LEU A 124 -3.30 -0.36 14.41
C LEU A 124 -3.05 -1.70 15.10
N ALA A 125 -1.92 -2.35 14.80
CA ALA A 125 -1.52 -3.60 15.41
C ALA A 125 -1.20 -3.43 16.90
N GLU A 126 -0.42 -2.41 17.25
CA GLU A 126 -0.05 -2.08 18.64
C GLU A 126 -1.28 -1.72 19.48
N LYS A 127 -2.28 -1.02 18.91
CA LYS A 127 -3.57 -0.75 19.58
C LYS A 127 -4.37 -2.01 19.91
N ARG A 128 -4.04 -3.14 19.29
CA ARG A 128 -4.65 -4.46 19.51
C ARG A 128 -3.70 -5.41 20.25
N ASP A 129 -2.69 -4.86 20.93
CA ASP A 129 -1.67 -5.59 21.68
C ASP A 129 -0.88 -6.61 20.84
N ILE A 130 -0.79 -6.39 19.52
CA ILE A 130 0.05 -7.20 18.63
C ILE A 130 1.46 -6.62 18.66
N SER A 131 2.44 -7.48 18.94
CA SER A 131 3.85 -7.12 18.92
C SER A 131 4.66 -8.13 18.10
N ILE A 132 5.45 -7.63 17.15
CA ILE A 132 6.38 -8.45 16.37
C ILE A 132 7.79 -8.29 16.95
N THR A 133 8.26 -9.34 17.62
CA THR A 133 9.62 -9.41 18.18
C THR A 133 10.64 -9.73 17.10
N ASP A 134 11.89 -9.36 17.33
CA ASP A 134 12.97 -9.62 16.38
C ASP A 134 13.19 -11.13 16.17
N ALA A 135 12.87 -11.97 17.16
CA ALA A 135 12.88 -13.42 17.02
C ALA A 135 11.85 -13.94 15.99
N ILE A 136 10.65 -13.35 15.95
CA ILE A 136 9.63 -13.69 14.94
C ILE A 136 10.10 -13.26 13.55
N VAL A 137 10.70 -12.07 13.45
CA VAL A 137 11.27 -11.55 12.19
C VAL A 137 12.38 -12.48 11.69
N ASP A 138 13.30 -12.88 12.57
CA ASP A 138 14.39 -13.81 12.25
C ASP A 138 13.87 -15.18 11.81
N GLN A 139 12.84 -15.69 12.49
CA GLN A 139 12.19 -16.93 12.10
C GLN A 139 11.60 -16.84 10.68
N GLN A 140 10.89 -15.76 10.36
CA GLN A 140 10.29 -15.55 9.05
C GLN A 140 11.37 -15.49 7.94
N VAL A 141 12.45 -14.75 8.17
CA VAL A 141 13.55 -14.67 7.20
C VAL A 141 14.21 -16.03 6.99
N ASN A 142 14.38 -16.81 8.06
CA ASN A 142 14.97 -18.14 7.98
C ASN A 142 14.08 -19.13 7.23
N SER A 143 12.74 -19.05 7.38
CA SER A 143 11.82 -19.93 6.66
C SER A 143 11.71 -19.61 5.18
N SER A 144 11.92 -18.36 4.78
CA SER A 144 11.84 -17.93 3.37
C SER A 144 13.20 -17.96 2.66
N ILE A 145 14.27 -18.39 3.33
CA ILE A 145 15.63 -18.27 2.79
C ILE A 145 15.89 -19.15 1.57
N ASP A 146 15.18 -20.28 1.50
CA ASP A 146 15.29 -21.25 0.41
C ASP A 146 14.73 -20.69 -0.90
N GLU A 147 13.76 -19.76 -0.83
CA GLU A 147 13.25 -19.03 -2.00
C GLU A 147 14.33 -18.15 -2.64
N PHE A 148 15.31 -17.72 -1.85
CA PHE A 148 16.47 -16.93 -2.28
C PHE A 148 17.75 -17.79 -2.42
N GLY A 149 17.60 -19.12 -2.37
CA GLY A 149 18.68 -20.09 -2.45
C GLY A 149 19.48 -20.26 -1.15
N ASN A 150 20.01 -19.18 -0.57
CA ASN A 150 20.63 -19.19 0.77
C ASN A 150 20.83 -17.77 1.33
N ARG A 151 21.23 -17.68 2.61
CA ARG A 151 21.49 -16.40 3.31
C ARG A 151 22.51 -15.51 2.61
N GLN A 152 23.61 -16.10 2.14
CA GLN A 152 24.71 -15.36 1.54
C GLN A 152 24.29 -14.72 0.21
N ASN A 153 23.50 -15.45 -0.59
CA ASN A 153 22.92 -14.95 -1.83
C ASN A 153 21.98 -13.79 -1.55
N LEU A 154 21.04 -13.95 -0.60
CA LEU A 154 20.12 -12.88 -0.19
C LEU A 154 20.88 -11.62 0.24
N MET A 155 21.87 -11.76 1.12
CA MET A 155 22.68 -10.62 1.57
C MET A 155 23.45 -9.96 0.42
N SER A 156 24.01 -10.74 -0.49
CA SER A 156 24.73 -10.25 -1.67
C SER A 156 23.79 -9.48 -2.59
N ASP A 157 22.60 -9.99 -2.85
CA ASP A 157 21.62 -9.35 -3.72
C ASP A 157 21.05 -8.08 -3.10
N LEU A 158 20.73 -8.08 -1.81
CA LEU A 158 20.29 -6.87 -1.09
C LEU A 158 21.35 -5.76 -1.18
N ALA A 159 22.61 -6.09 -0.92
CA ALA A 159 23.71 -5.14 -0.98
C ALA A 159 23.97 -4.63 -2.41
N ARG A 160 23.89 -5.52 -3.41
CA ARG A 160 24.15 -5.21 -4.82
C ARG A 160 23.02 -4.39 -5.45
N LEU A 161 21.77 -4.81 -5.25
CA LEU A 161 20.58 -4.23 -5.89
C LEU A 161 20.09 -2.98 -5.16
N TYR A 162 20.01 -3.02 -3.83
CA TYR A 162 19.38 -1.97 -3.04
C TYR A 162 20.37 -1.21 -2.17
N GLY A 163 21.57 -1.77 -1.94
CA GLY A 163 22.51 -1.23 -0.95
C GLY A 163 22.06 -1.48 0.49
N TRP A 164 21.15 -2.43 0.69
CA TRP A 164 20.60 -2.77 1.99
C TRP A 164 21.40 -3.87 2.68
N SER A 165 21.45 -3.80 4.00
CA SER A 165 21.83 -4.92 4.85
C SER A 165 20.64 -5.87 5.06
N LEU A 166 20.91 -7.03 5.65
CA LEU A 166 19.85 -7.94 6.08
C LEU A 166 18.96 -7.29 7.17
N ASP A 167 19.51 -6.40 7.99
CA ASP A 167 18.74 -5.68 9.01
C ASP A 167 17.77 -4.67 8.39
N ASP A 168 18.23 -3.95 7.36
CA ASP A 168 17.37 -3.03 6.61
C ASP A 168 16.19 -3.78 5.98
N PHE A 169 16.46 -4.93 5.34
CA PHE A 169 15.40 -5.77 4.77
C PHE A 169 14.40 -6.24 5.85
N LYS A 170 14.89 -6.71 6.99
CA LYS A 170 14.04 -7.11 8.12
C LYS A 170 13.16 -5.96 8.61
N LYS A 171 13.74 -4.77 8.78
CA LYS A 171 13.07 -3.60 9.34
C LYS A 171 12.10 -2.95 8.36
N LYS A 172 12.49 -2.81 7.09
CA LYS A 172 11.75 -2.05 6.07
C LYS A 172 10.73 -2.91 5.31
N VAL A 173 10.94 -4.22 5.22
CA VAL A 173 10.06 -5.14 4.46
C VAL A 173 9.39 -6.14 5.38
N VAL A 174 10.16 -7.01 6.04
CA VAL A 174 9.63 -8.19 6.72
C VAL A 174 8.76 -7.81 7.93
N LYS A 175 9.23 -6.89 8.78
CA LYS A 175 8.51 -6.52 10.00
C LYS A 175 7.16 -5.84 9.72
N PRO A 176 7.06 -4.84 8.82
CA PRO A 176 5.77 -4.30 8.41
C PRO A 176 4.83 -5.34 7.79
N GLU A 177 5.36 -6.25 6.97
CA GLU A 177 4.58 -7.33 6.37
C GLU A 177 4.02 -8.29 7.42
N LEU A 178 4.81 -8.67 8.42
CA LEU A 178 4.36 -9.50 9.54
C LEU A 178 3.24 -8.83 10.34
N TYR A 179 3.35 -7.52 10.60
CA TYR A 179 2.27 -6.76 11.24
C TYR A 179 0.99 -6.75 10.38
N ALA A 180 1.12 -6.49 9.07
CA ALA A 180 0.00 -6.51 8.13
C ALA A 180 -0.65 -7.90 8.08
N GLY A 181 0.15 -8.97 8.03
CA GLY A 181 -0.32 -10.35 8.04
C GLY A 181 -1.09 -10.69 9.31
N LYS A 182 -0.58 -10.33 10.49
CA LYS A 182 -1.28 -10.55 11.77
C LYS A 182 -2.57 -9.75 11.88
N LEU A 183 -2.58 -8.50 11.44
CA LEU A 183 -3.81 -7.71 11.36
C LEU A 183 -4.82 -8.30 10.38
N SER A 184 -4.35 -8.83 9.25
CA SER A 184 -5.20 -9.50 8.26
C SER A 184 -5.84 -10.78 8.81
N GLU A 185 -5.09 -11.59 9.58
CA GLU A 185 -5.64 -12.78 10.27
C GLU A 185 -6.77 -12.38 11.24
N ILE A 186 -6.55 -11.36 12.07
CA ILE A 186 -7.56 -10.87 13.01
C ILE A 186 -8.76 -10.31 12.26
N TYR A 187 -8.50 -9.46 11.27
CA TYR A 187 -9.54 -8.85 10.46
C TYR A 187 -10.42 -9.93 9.82
N LYS A 188 -9.83 -10.97 9.20
CA LYS A 188 -10.57 -12.10 8.61
C LYS A 188 -11.55 -12.76 9.60
N ASN A 189 -11.20 -12.82 10.88
CA ASN A 189 -12.06 -13.37 11.92
C ASN A 189 -13.14 -12.40 12.40
N GLU A 190 -12.93 -11.10 12.21
CA GLU A 190 -13.84 -10.01 12.59
C GLU A 190 -14.71 -9.51 11.43
N ILE A 191 -14.46 -9.92 10.18
CA ILE A 191 -15.23 -9.46 9.02
C ILE A 191 -16.70 -9.84 9.24
N ASP A 192 -17.52 -8.82 9.46
CA ASP A 192 -18.96 -8.96 9.36
C ASP A 192 -19.33 -9.02 7.88
N ILE A 193 -19.49 -10.24 7.39
CA ILE A 193 -19.96 -10.53 6.04
C ILE A 193 -21.49 -10.52 5.93
N ALA A 194 -22.22 -10.23 7.02
CA ALA A 194 -23.67 -10.34 7.05
C ALA A 194 -24.34 -9.41 6.04
N GLU A 195 -23.76 -8.23 5.79
CA GLU A 195 -24.28 -7.31 4.77
C GLU A 195 -24.15 -7.90 3.36
N GLN A 196 -22.97 -8.43 3.01
CA GLN A 196 -22.73 -9.03 1.68
C GLN A 196 -23.56 -10.31 1.51
N GLU A 197 -23.71 -11.11 2.57
CA GLU A 197 -24.55 -12.30 2.57
C GLU A 197 -26.03 -11.94 2.44
N ALA A 198 -26.51 -10.91 3.16
CA ALA A 198 -27.88 -10.42 3.04
C ALA A 198 -28.16 -9.86 1.65
N LYS A 199 -27.20 -9.10 1.09
CA LYS A 199 -27.26 -8.61 -0.31
C LYS A 199 -27.36 -9.79 -1.28
N ALA A 200 -26.48 -10.80 -1.16
CA ALA A 200 -26.54 -11.99 -2.00
C ALA A 200 -27.86 -12.76 -1.87
N ASN A 201 -28.37 -12.94 -0.65
CA ASN A 201 -29.66 -13.58 -0.42
C ASN A 201 -30.83 -12.81 -1.06
N SER A 202 -30.82 -11.48 -0.95
CA SER A 202 -31.82 -10.61 -1.61
C SER A 202 -31.75 -10.71 -3.13
N LEU A 203 -30.55 -10.69 -3.72
CA LEU A 203 -30.37 -10.87 -5.17
C LEU A 203 -30.83 -12.26 -5.63
N ARG A 204 -30.57 -13.30 -4.83
CA ARG A 204 -31.07 -14.65 -5.10
C ARG A 204 -32.59 -14.69 -5.09
N GLU A 205 -33.24 -14.02 -4.14
CA GLU A 205 -34.70 -13.97 -4.07
C GLU A 205 -35.32 -13.36 -5.33
N ARG A 206 -34.70 -12.29 -5.88
CA ARG A 206 -35.13 -11.68 -7.16
C ARG A 206 -35.17 -12.69 -8.30
N VAL A 207 -34.10 -13.46 -8.48
CA VAL A 207 -34.00 -14.39 -9.63
C VAL A 207 -34.71 -15.72 -9.38
N ALA A 208 -34.64 -16.27 -8.17
CA ALA A 208 -35.16 -17.60 -7.85
C ALA A 208 -36.66 -17.58 -7.51
N SER A 209 -37.10 -16.60 -6.71
CA SER A 209 -38.47 -16.52 -6.20
C SER A 209 -39.34 -15.59 -7.04
N LYS A 210 -38.85 -14.37 -7.32
CA LYS A 210 -39.60 -13.36 -8.11
C LYS A 210 -39.49 -13.56 -9.63
N LYS A 211 -38.65 -14.51 -10.05
CA LYS A 211 -38.43 -14.87 -11.47
C LYS A 211 -38.02 -13.67 -12.34
N GLU A 212 -37.31 -12.70 -11.75
CA GLU A 212 -36.66 -11.65 -12.55
C GLU A 212 -35.62 -12.27 -13.48
N ASP A 213 -35.42 -11.66 -14.66
CA ASP A 213 -34.44 -12.13 -15.63
C ASP A 213 -33.03 -12.11 -15.03
N PHE A 214 -32.37 -13.27 -15.02
CA PHE A 214 -31.07 -13.43 -14.36
C PHE A 214 -30.00 -12.54 -14.99
N ALA A 215 -29.98 -12.45 -16.33
CA ALA A 215 -28.99 -11.67 -17.05
C ALA A 215 -29.14 -10.17 -16.74
N LYS A 216 -30.39 -9.68 -16.66
CA LYS A 216 -30.67 -8.32 -16.23
C LYS A 216 -30.19 -8.04 -14.81
N VAL A 217 -30.54 -8.89 -13.83
CA VAL A 217 -30.09 -8.72 -12.44
C VAL A 217 -28.56 -8.75 -12.34
N ALA A 218 -27.91 -9.65 -13.08
CA ALA A 218 -26.45 -9.72 -13.15
C ALA A 218 -25.83 -8.44 -13.71
N THR A 219 -26.35 -7.91 -14.83
CA THR A 219 -25.87 -6.64 -15.40
C THR A 219 -26.03 -5.47 -14.45
N GLU A 220 -27.13 -5.42 -13.70
CA GLU A 220 -27.43 -4.31 -12.78
C GLU A 220 -26.62 -4.35 -11.48
N THR A 221 -26.27 -5.54 -10.97
CA THR A 221 -25.85 -5.69 -9.56
C THR A 221 -24.61 -6.54 -9.32
N SER A 222 -24.19 -7.36 -10.29
CA SER A 222 -23.03 -8.23 -10.13
C SER A 222 -21.75 -7.42 -10.14
N GLU A 223 -20.83 -7.75 -9.23
CA GLU A 223 -19.55 -7.07 -9.03
C GLU A 223 -18.38 -7.78 -9.74
N GLY A 224 -18.69 -8.78 -10.59
CA GLY A 224 -17.71 -9.54 -11.37
C GLY A 224 -17.58 -9.04 -12.82
N GLU A 225 -16.49 -9.42 -13.50
CA GLU A 225 -16.21 -8.96 -14.87
C GLU A 225 -17.26 -9.38 -15.90
N SER A 226 -17.95 -10.49 -15.67
CA SER A 226 -19.03 -11.00 -16.53
C SER A 226 -20.34 -10.22 -16.38
N ALA A 227 -20.46 -9.30 -15.42
CA ALA A 227 -21.67 -8.50 -15.20
C ALA A 227 -22.14 -7.81 -16.49
N LYS A 228 -21.22 -7.18 -17.23
CA LYS A 228 -21.51 -6.51 -18.51
C LYS A 228 -22.11 -7.43 -19.59
N ASN A 229 -21.92 -8.75 -19.46
CA ASN A 229 -22.43 -9.79 -20.34
C ASN A 229 -23.60 -10.56 -19.71
N GLY A 230 -24.29 -9.97 -18.74
CA GLY A 230 -25.38 -10.61 -18.00
C GLY A 230 -24.91 -11.80 -17.15
N GLY A 231 -23.68 -11.75 -16.67
CA GLY A 231 -23.08 -12.77 -15.82
C GLY A 231 -22.58 -14.02 -16.55
N ASP A 232 -22.64 -14.08 -17.88
CA ASP A 232 -22.20 -15.28 -18.64
C ASP A 232 -20.68 -15.49 -18.52
N LEU A 233 -20.29 -16.66 -18.01
CA LEU A 233 -18.88 -17.06 -17.90
C LEU A 233 -18.41 -17.92 -19.07
N GLY A 234 -19.29 -18.19 -20.04
CA GLY A 234 -18.98 -19.08 -21.16
C GLY A 234 -18.91 -20.55 -20.75
N TRP A 235 -18.29 -21.36 -21.60
CA TRP A 235 -18.07 -22.78 -21.32
C TRP A 235 -16.85 -22.93 -20.42
N SER A 236 -17.02 -23.71 -19.35
CA SER A 236 -15.95 -23.96 -18.38
C SER A 236 -15.89 -25.43 -18.00
N THR A 237 -14.67 -25.93 -17.86
CA THR A 237 -14.38 -27.20 -17.21
C THR A 237 -14.33 -27.03 -15.70
N GLU A 238 -14.27 -28.14 -14.96
CA GLU A 238 -14.21 -28.14 -13.50
C GLU A 238 -12.99 -27.39 -12.95
N SER A 239 -11.84 -27.45 -13.63
CA SER A 239 -10.60 -26.78 -13.20
C SER A 239 -10.57 -25.28 -13.48
N GLN A 240 -11.46 -24.78 -14.34
CA GLN A 240 -11.56 -23.37 -14.71
C GLN A 240 -12.47 -22.57 -13.76
N LEU A 241 -13.24 -23.25 -12.91
CA LEU A 241 -14.11 -22.63 -11.92
C LEU A 241 -13.47 -22.70 -10.53
N VAL A 242 -13.79 -21.73 -9.67
CA VAL A 242 -13.41 -21.85 -8.25
C VAL A 242 -14.09 -23.08 -7.63
N PRO A 243 -13.42 -23.81 -6.72
CA PRO A 243 -13.88 -25.12 -6.26
C PRO A 243 -15.34 -25.14 -5.78
N GLU A 244 -15.75 -24.13 -5.03
CA GLU A 244 -17.10 -24.04 -4.45
C GLU A 244 -18.19 -23.82 -5.52
N ILE A 245 -17.86 -23.10 -6.61
CA ILE A 245 -18.75 -22.94 -7.76
C ILE A 245 -18.80 -24.22 -8.58
N SER A 246 -17.63 -24.83 -8.81
CA SER A 246 -17.51 -26.04 -9.62
C SER A 246 -18.32 -27.19 -9.06
N GLU A 247 -18.12 -27.52 -7.77
CA GLU A 247 -18.86 -28.56 -7.06
C GLU A 247 -20.38 -28.37 -7.25
N LYS A 248 -20.85 -27.12 -7.15
CA LYS A 248 -22.26 -26.81 -7.29
C LYS A 248 -22.73 -26.90 -8.75
N ALA A 249 -22.05 -26.26 -9.70
CA ALA A 249 -22.43 -26.20 -11.11
C ALA A 249 -22.55 -27.59 -11.74
N PHE A 250 -21.58 -28.48 -11.47
CA PHE A 250 -21.59 -29.82 -12.03
C PHE A 250 -22.64 -30.73 -11.40
N SER A 251 -23.10 -30.45 -10.17
CA SER A 251 -24.20 -31.18 -9.53
C SER A 251 -25.62 -30.69 -9.92
N MET A 252 -25.75 -29.49 -10.46
CA MET A 252 -27.05 -28.85 -10.76
C MET A 252 -27.73 -29.38 -12.03
N GLN A 253 -29.05 -29.17 -12.13
CA GLN A 253 -29.81 -29.40 -13.36
C GLN A 253 -29.80 -28.17 -14.27
N VAL A 254 -29.87 -28.38 -15.58
CA VAL A 254 -29.97 -27.26 -16.54
C VAL A 254 -31.22 -26.42 -16.25
N GLY A 255 -31.05 -25.11 -16.19
CA GLY A 255 -32.06 -24.12 -15.80
C GLY A 255 -32.14 -23.85 -14.29
N GLU A 256 -31.46 -24.64 -13.45
CA GLU A 256 -31.47 -24.46 -12.00
C GLU A 256 -30.68 -23.21 -11.57
N ILE A 257 -31.14 -22.56 -10.50
CA ILE A 257 -30.45 -21.45 -9.82
C ILE A 257 -29.99 -21.95 -8.45
N SER A 258 -28.71 -21.77 -8.13
CA SER A 258 -28.11 -22.25 -6.89
C SER A 258 -28.64 -21.52 -5.64
N PRO A 259 -28.45 -22.10 -4.43
CA PRO A 259 -28.31 -21.30 -3.21
C PRO A 259 -27.16 -20.29 -3.32
N VAL A 260 -27.07 -19.36 -2.37
CA VAL A 260 -25.88 -18.51 -2.25
C VAL A 260 -24.70 -19.40 -1.88
N ILE A 261 -23.63 -19.31 -2.66
CA ILE A 261 -22.37 -20.05 -2.48
C ILE A 261 -21.35 -19.07 -1.93
N ARG A 262 -20.66 -19.40 -0.85
CA ARG A 262 -19.58 -18.59 -0.28
C ARG A 262 -18.23 -19.12 -0.75
N SER A 263 -17.33 -18.23 -1.16
CA SER A 263 -15.92 -18.52 -1.44
C SER A 263 -15.01 -17.49 -0.73
N SER A 264 -13.69 -17.62 -0.93
CA SER A 264 -12.71 -16.61 -0.50
C SER A 264 -12.86 -15.26 -1.22
N LEU A 265 -13.49 -15.22 -2.39
CA LEU A 265 -13.69 -14.00 -3.19
C LEU A 265 -14.99 -13.27 -2.79
N GLY A 266 -15.98 -14.00 -2.28
CA GLY A 266 -17.27 -13.44 -1.91
C GLY A 266 -18.42 -14.43 -2.04
N PHE A 267 -19.57 -13.91 -2.44
CA PHE A 267 -20.81 -14.68 -2.55
C PHE A 267 -21.24 -14.80 -4.01
N HIS A 268 -21.63 -16.00 -4.39
CA HIS A 268 -21.92 -16.37 -5.76
C HIS A 268 -23.32 -16.96 -5.84
N ILE A 269 -24.08 -16.53 -6.83
CA ILE A 269 -25.32 -17.18 -7.24
C ILE A 269 -25.11 -17.56 -8.68
N ILE A 270 -25.29 -18.84 -9.00
CA ILE A 270 -25.10 -19.33 -10.35
C ILE A 270 -26.41 -19.87 -10.91
N LYS A 271 -26.59 -19.69 -12.21
CA LYS A 271 -27.60 -20.36 -13.01
C LYS A 271 -26.91 -21.26 -14.01
N LEU A 272 -27.27 -22.54 -14.02
CA LEU A 272 -26.76 -23.47 -15.01
C LEU A 272 -27.57 -23.31 -16.30
N GLU A 273 -26.94 -22.87 -17.38
CA GLU A 273 -27.60 -22.68 -18.68
C GLU A 273 -27.52 -23.95 -19.51
N GLU A 274 -26.35 -24.59 -19.56
CA GLU A 274 -26.12 -25.73 -20.45
C GLU A 274 -25.05 -26.68 -19.87
N LYS A 275 -25.11 -27.94 -20.30
CA LYS A 275 -24.11 -28.98 -20.03
C LYS A 275 -23.77 -29.69 -21.34
N LYS A 276 -22.49 -29.96 -21.59
CA LYS A 276 -22.06 -30.78 -22.73
C LYS A 276 -20.83 -31.60 -22.38
N ILE A 277 -20.56 -32.61 -23.20
CA ILE A 277 -19.29 -33.33 -23.22
C ILE A 277 -18.60 -32.98 -24.53
N GLU A 278 -17.37 -32.49 -24.47
CA GLU A 278 -16.54 -32.15 -25.63
C GLU A 278 -15.16 -32.74 -25.41
N GLU A 279 -14.65 -33.49 -26.38
CA GLU A 279 -13.34 -34.16 -26.32
C GLU A 279 -13.11 -35.04 -25.07
N GLY A 280 -14.19 -35.55 -24.47
CA GLY A 280 -14.13 -36.39 -23.27
C GLY A 280 -14.14 -35.62 -21.95
N GLU A 281 -14.20 -34.29 -21.99
CA GLU A 281 -14.35 -33.44 -20.81
C GLU A 281 -15.80 -33.02 -20.60
N ASN A 282 -16.22 -32.89 -19.34
CA ASN A 282 -17.51 -32.31 -19.01
C ASN A 282 -17.37 -30.79 -18.95
N LEU A 283 -18.22 -30.07 -19.70
CA LEU A 283 -18.28 -28.62 -19.68
C LEU A 283 -19.66 -28.16 -19.22
N VAL A 284 -19.66 -27.08 -18.45
CA VAL A 284 -20.86 -26.35 -18.06
C VAL A 284 -20.81 -24.95 -18.64
N ARG A 285 -21.98 -24.40 -18.95
CA ARG A 285 -22.14 -22.97 -19.18
C ARG A 285 -23.00 -22.39 -18.08
N ILE A 286 -22.46 -21.41 -17.36
CA ILE A 286 -23.14 -20.81 -16.22
C ILE A 286 -23.23 -19.29 -16.37
N ARG A 287 -24.30 -18.71 -15.81
CA ARG A 287 -24.37 -17.29 -15.48
C ARG A 287 -24.13 -17.09 -14.00
N GLN A 288 -23.50 -15.98 -13.64
CA GLN A 288 -23.14 -15.64 -12.28
C GLN A 288 -23.65 -14.25 -11.88
N ILE A 289 -24.23 -14.16 -10.69
CA ILE A 289 -24.32 -12.92 -9.91
C ILE A 289 -23.27 -13.04 -8.80
N PHE A 290 -22.35 -12.08 -8.74
CA PHE A 290 -21.25 -12.05 -7.77
C PHE A 290 -21.41 -10.86 -6.85
N VAL A 291 -21.29 -11.11 -5.55
CA VAL A 291 -21.17 -10.06 -4.52
C VAL A 291 -19.79 -10.20 -3.89
N LYS A 292 -18.93 -9.21 -4.10
CA LYS A 292 -17.56 -9.20 -3.60
C LYS A 292 -17.57 -9.13 -2.07
N THR A 293 -16.69 -9.88 -1.42
CA THR A 293 -16.47 -9.71 0.03
C THR A 293 -15.60 -8.48 0.31
N VAL A 294 -15.63 -7.99 1.54
CA VAL A 294 -14.73 -6.93 1.99
C VAL A 294 -13.33 -7.50 2.17
N THR A 295 -12.33 -6.87 1.55
CA THR A 295 -10.94 -7.31 1.69
C THR A 295 -10.25 -6.62 2.84
N PHE A 296 -9.13 -7.20 3.29
CA PHE A 296 -8.24 -6.52 4.24
C PHE A 296 -7.78 -5.16 3.73
N GLY A 297 -7.52 -5.04 2.42
CA GLY A 297 -7.13 -3.77 1.79
C GLY A 297 -8.24 -2.71 1.89
N ASP A 298 -9.50 -3.09 1.62
CA ASP A 298 -10.64 -2.18 1.74
C ASP A 298 -10.80 -1.69 3.18
N TRP A 299 -10.71 -2.61 4.16
CA TRP A 299 -10.77 -2.26 5.57
C TRP A 299 -9.60 -1.38 6.01
N LEU A 300 -8.38 -1.69 5.57
CA LEU A 300 -7.18 -0.94 5.93
C LEU A 300 -7.27 0.48 5.37
N LEU A 301 -7.70 0.62 4.11
CA LEU A 301 -7.96 1.91 3.49
C LEU A 301 -8.96 2.73 4.31
N ASP A 302 -10.06 2.13 4.75
CA ASP A 302 -11.04 2.80 5.61
C ASP A 302 -10.51 3.15 7.00
N GLN A 303 -9.56 2.37 7.55
CA GLN A 303 -8.85 2.78 8.77
C GLN A 303 -7.90 3.95 8.50
N MET A 304 -7.17 3.92 7.38
CA MET A 304 -6.20 4.97 7.02
C MET A 304 -6.89 6.32 6.80
N LYS A 305 -8.11 6.35 6.23
CA LYS A 305 -8.92 7.59 6.09
C LYS A 305 -9.21 8.27 7.43
N LYS A 306 -9.14 7.55 8.56
CA LYS A 306 -9.38 8.09 9.92
C LYS A 306 -8.15 8.77 10.53
N TYR A 307 -6.98 8.68 9.88
CA TYR A 307 -5.76 9.30 10.37
C TYR A 307 -5.59 10.73 9.83
N ASP A 308 -5.26 11.65 10.74
CA ASP A 308 -4.82 13.00 10.38
C ASP A 308 -3.32 12.94 10.02
N VAL A 309 -2.96 13.26 8.78
CA VAL A 309 -1.57 13.28 8.30
C VAL A 309 -1.16 14.72 7.95
N ALA A 310 -0.18 15.24 8.68
CA ALA A 310 0.48 16.51 8.37
C ALA A 310 1.68 16.26 7.45
N VAL A 311 1.71 16.94 6.31
CA VAL A 311 2.79 16.83 5.31
C VAL A 311 3.61 18.10 5.31
N PHE A 312 4.90 17.99 5.62
CA PHE A 312 5.83 19.14 5.65
C PHE A 312 6.59 19.31 4.34
N LEU A 313 6.61 18.28 3.49
CA LEU A 313 7.22 18.34 2.17
C LEU A 313 6.45 19.31 1.25
N LYS A 314 7.20 20.16 0.54
CA LYS A 314 6.61 21.19 -0.34
C LYS A 314 5.79 20.60 -1.49
N ASP A 315 6.25 19.50 -2.09
CA ASP A 315 5.71 18.97 -3.35
C ASP A 315 4.44 18.12 -3.16
N TYR A 316 4.15 17.74 -1.91
CA TYR A 316 3.15 16.72 -1.56
C TYR A 316 2.08 17.24 -0.62
N GLN A 317 0.89 16.64 -0.71
CA GLN A 317 -0.23 16.86 0.21
C GLN A 317 -0.94 15.55 0.53
N TRP A 318 -1.60 15.49 1.68
CA TRP A 318 -2.44 14.36 2.07
C TRP A 318 -3.85 14.53 1.52
N ASN A 319 -4.35 13.52 0.81
CA ASN A 319 -5.76 13.40 0.45
C ASN A 319 -6.45 12.46 1.45
N ALA A 320 -7.23 13.01 2.37
CA ALA A 320 -7.90 12.25 3.42
C ALA A 320 -9.00 11.32 2.89
N GLU A 321 -9.67 11.68 1.80
CA GLU A 321 -10.74 10.86 1.21
C GLU A 321 -10.18 9.60 0.55
N LYS A 322 -9.01 9.71 -0.10
CA LYS A 322 -8.32 8.60 -0.76
C LYS A 322 -7.26 7.94 0.13
N ALA A 323 -7.04 8.48 1.33
CA ALA A 323 -5.99 8.10 2.27
C ALA A 323 -4.60 7.89 1.61
N ARG A 324 -4.19 8.86 0.80
CA ARG A 324 -2.89 8.81 0.10
C ARG A 324 -2.29 10.20 -0.11
N ILE A 325 -0.99 10.22 -0.31
CA ILE A 325 -0.21 11.37 -0.76
C ILE A 325 -0.44 11.62 -2.24
N GLU A 326 -0.68 12.89 -2.56
CA GLU A 326 -0.83 13.40 -3.93
C GLU A 326 0.14 14.57 -4.15
N PHE A 327 0.47 14.85 -5.40
CA PHE A 327 1.24 16.05 -5.74
C PHE A 327 0.41 17.31 -5.53
N LYS A 328 1.08 18.40 -5.13
CA LYS A 328 0.48 19.75 -5.14
C LYS A 328 0.53 20.41 -6.52
N ASN A 329 1.59 20.13 -7.28
CA ASN A 329 1.82 20.77 -8.58
C ASN A 329 1.03 20.05 -9.68
N LYS A 330 0.22 20.82 -10.43
CA LYS A 330 -0.54 20.35 -11.59
C LYS A 330 0.33 19.66 -12.65
N ASP A 331 1.52 20.17 -12.94
CA ASP A 331 2.42 19.57 -13.93
C ASP A 331 2.80 18.13 -13.54
N MET A 332 3.00 17.88 -12.25
CA MET A 332 3.30 16.53 -11.74
C MET A 332 2.06 15.64 -11.72
N ILE A 333 0.88 16.19 -11.43
CA ILE A 333 -0.40 15.47 -11.51
C ILE A 333 -0.67 15.01 -12.95
N ASP A 334 -0.49 15.91 -13.91
CA ASP A 334 -0.71 15.64 -15.33
C ASP A 334 0.35 14.65 -15.85
N PHE A 335 1.60 14.77 -15.41
CA PHE A 335 2.67 13.82 -15.75
C PHE A 335 2.36 12.41 -15.23
N GLU A 336 2.00 12.27 -13.95
CA GLU A 336 1.62 10.99 -13.35
C GLU A 336 0.42 10.35 -14.07
N SER A 337 -0.63 11.14 -14.33
CA SER A 337 -1.82 10.64 -15.02
C SER A 337 -1.49 10.11 -16.43
N ASN A 338 -0.56 10.76 -17.13
CA ASN A 338 -0.08 10.29 -18.44
C ASN A 338 0.80 9.04 -18.34
N LEU A 339 1.53 8.84 -17.24
CA LEU A 339 2.23 7.58 -17.00
C LEU A 339 1.22 6.45 -16.79
N ASP A 340 0.20 6.62 -15.96
CA ASP A 340 -0.81 5.58 -15.69
C ASP A 340 -1.55 5.12 -16.97
N VAL A 341 -1.87 6.05 -17.87
CA VAL A 341 -2.56 5.74 -19.14
C VAL A 341 -1.64 4.99 -20.12
N ASN A 342 -0.35 5.31 -20.14
CA ASN A 342 0.62 4.76 -21.09
C ASN A 342 1.44 3.59 -20.53
N SER A 343 1.26 3.24 -19.24
CA SER A 343 2.03 2.22 -18.51
C SER A 343 1.39 0.84 -18.46
N GLN A 344 0.44 0.54 -19.36
CA GLN A 344 0.02 -0.86 -19.56
C GLN A 344 1.24 -1.70 -19.96
N GLY A 345 1.90 -2.30 -18.98
CA GLY A 345 3.16 -3.04 -19.13
C GLY A 345 4.45 -2.33 -18.69
N ASP A 346 4.43 -1.21 -17.93
CA ASP A 346 5.65 -0.57 -17.38
C ASP A 346 5.87 -0.94 -15.88
N PRO A 347 6.63 -2.01 -15.56
CA PRO A 347 7.08 -2.40 -14.23
C PRO A 347 7.58 -1.27 -13.34
N SER A 348 8.07 -0.16 -13.92
CA SER A 348 8.58 0.97 -13.12
C SER A 348 7.53 1.75 -12.36
N VAL A 349 6.24 1.52 -12.67
CA VAL A 349 5.07 2.14 -12.05
C VAL A 349 4.45 1.25 -10.94
N PHE A 350 4.87 -0.01 -10.81
CA PHE A 350 4.21 -1.02 -9.95
C PHE A 350 4.81 -1.21 -8.55
N PHE A 351 5.73 -0.36 -8.11
CA PHE A 351 6.39 -0.47 -6.80
C PHE A 351 5.94 0.59 -5.81
#